data_AF-A0A432T0P6-F1
#
_entry.id   AF-A0A432T0P6-F1
#
_cell.length_a   1.000
_cell.length_b   1.000
_cell.length_c   1.000
_cell.angle_alpha   90.00
_cell.angle_beta   90.00
_cell.angle_gamma   90.00
#
_symmetry.space_group_name_H-M   'P 1'
#
loop_
_entity.id
_entity.type
_entity.pdbx_description
1 polymer ?
#
loop_
_entity_poly.entity_id
_entity_poly.type
_entity_poly.pdbx_seq_one_letter_code
_entity_poly.pdbx_strand_id
1 'polypeptide(L)' 'MILSIESSCDDSSIAITEIATKKIIYHKKISQEEQHSCY' A
#
# COMPACT_ATOMS: atom_id res chain seq x y z
N MET A 1 -2.65 -14.63 -7.95
CA MET A 1 -2.71 -13.45 -7.05
C MET A 1 -1.90 -12.34 -7.69
N ILE A 2 -2.26 -11.07 -7.47
CA ILE A 2 -1.54 -9.89 -7.94
C ILE A 2 -1.00 -9.19 -6.70
N LEU A 3 0.30 -8.88 -6.70
CA LEU A 3 0.91 -7.97 -5.73
C LEU A 3 0.98 -6.59 -6.37
N SER A 4 0.35 -5.62 -5.73
CA SER A 4 0.39 -4.22 -6.13
C SER A 4 1.24 -3.45 -5.14
N ILE A 5 2.16 -2.65 -5.67
CA ILE A 5 3.00 -1.73 -4.91
C ILE A 5 2.75 -0.35 -5.51
N GLU A 6 2.35 0.57 -4.66
CA GLU A 6 2.24 1.98 -4.99
C GLU A 6 3.25 2.73 -4.12
N SER A 7 3.99 3.64 -4.75
CA SER A 7 5.12 4.34 -4.15
C SER A 7 4.98 5.80 -4.54
N SER A 8 4.54 6.62 -3.59
CA SER A 8 4.58 8.08 -3.68
C SER A 8 5.60 8.65 -2.70
N CYS A 9 5.76 9.98 -2.70
CA CYS A 9 6.75 10.69 -1.89
C CYS A 9 6.39 10.74 -0.39
N ASP A 10 5.10 10.66 -0.07
CA ASP A 10 4.59 10.85 1.30
C ASP A 10 3.95 9.57 1.86
N ASP A 11 3.39 8.75 0.98
CA ASP A 11 2.78 7.47 1.34
C ASP A 11 3.21 6.38 0.35
N SER A 12 3.46 5.19 0.87
CA SER A 12 3.59 3.98 0.05
C SER A 12 2.52 2.99 0.46
N SER A 13 2.13 2.09 -0.43
CA SER A 13 1.15 1.05 -0.10
C SER A 13 1.43 -0.27 -0.80
N ILE A 14 1.02 -1.35 -0.13
CA ILE A 14 1.09 -2.71 -0.65
C ILE A 14 -0.29 -3.36 -0.58
N ALA A 15 -0.69 -4.03 -1.66
CA ALA A 15 -1.94 -4.76 -1.72
C ALA A 15 -1.75 -6.13 -2.38
N ILE A 16 -2.51 -7.12 -1.92
CA ILE A 16 -2.60 -8.43 -2.56
C ILE A 16 -4.04 -8.62 -3.00
N THR A 17 -4.22 -8.88 -4.30
CA THR A 17 -5.52 -9.08 -4.93
C THR A 17 -5.60 -10.50 -5.48
N GLU A 18 -6.68 -11.21 -5.15
CA GLU A 18 -6.98 -12.51 -5.74
C GLU A 18 -7.48 -12.32 -7.19
N ILE A 19 -6.88 -13.02 -8.15
CA ILE A 19 -7.18 -12.82 -9.58
C ILE A 19 -8.58 -13.32 -9.92
N ALA A 20 -8.96 -14.49 -9.39
CA ALA A 20 -10.22 -15.14 -9.73
C ALA A 20 -11.43 -14.36 -9.22
N THR A 21 -11.36 -13.84 -8.00
CA THR A 21 -12.48 -13.15 -7.34
C THR A 21 -12.37 -11.62 -7.42
N LYS A 22 -11.21 -11.11 -7.86
CA LYS A 22 -10.84 -9.69 -7.83
C LYS A 22 -10.89 -9.07 -6.43
N LYS A 23 -10.90 -9.89 -5.37
CA LYS A 23 -10.94 -9.42 -3.98
C LYS A 23 -9.55 -9.01 -3.52
N ILE A 24 -9.48 -7.90 -2.81
CA ILE A 24 -8.29 -7.49 -2.07
C ILE A 24 -8.26 -8.32 -0.79
N ILE A 25 -7.28 -9.20 -0.67
CA ILE A 25 -7.11 -10.05 0.51
C ILE A 25 -6.21 -9.37 1.55
N TYR A 26 -5.44 -8.39 1.13
CA TYR A 26 -4.54 -7.64 2.00
C TYR A 26 -4.31 -6.24 1.42
N HIS A 27 -4.37 -5.23 2.28
CA HIS A 27 -4.00 -3.86 1.96
C HIS A 27 -3.35 -3.23 3.18
N LYS A 28 -2.14 -2.71 3.01
CA LYS A 28 -1.42 -1.99 4.06
C LYS A 28 -0.85 -0.70 3.48
N LYS A 29 -1.28 0.42 4.08
CA LYS A 29 -0.67 1.73 3.90
C LYS A 29 0.59 1.83 4.78
N ILE A 30 1.63 2.39 4.22
CA ILE A 30 2.90 2.71 4.87
C ILE A 30 3.05 4.22 4.74
N SER A 31 2.61 4.95 5.77
CA SER A 31 2.70 6.41 5.76
C SER A 31 4.06 6.86 6.26
N GLN A 32 4.65 7.84 5.58
CA GLN A 32 5.88 8.51 6.01
C GLN A 32 5.60 9.83 6.74
N GLU A 33 4.33 10.19 6.95
CA GLU A 33 3.92 11.41 7.65
C GLU A 33 4.49 11.49 9.07
N GLU A 34 4.61 10.37 9.82
CA GLU A 34 5.26 10.39 11.15
C GLU A 34 6.75 10.75 11.08
N GLN A 35 7.43 10.47 9.96
CA GLN A 35 8.84 10.84 9.76
C GLN A 35 8.99 12.28 9.24
N HIS A 36 8.03 12.79 8.47
CA HIS A 36 8.02 14.17 7.97
C HIS A 36 7.41 15.18 8.97
N SER A 37 6.59 14.75 9.94
CA SER A 37 5.94 15.62 10.93
C SER A 37 6.91 16.25 11.95
N CYS A 38 8.17 15.84 11.96
CA CYS A 38 9.20 16.36 12.86
C CYS A 38 9.93 17.61 12.33
N TYR A 39 9.50 18.20 11.21
CA TYR A 39 10.10 19.40 10.62
C TYR A 39 9.10 20.52 10.40
#